data_AF-A0A453FNZ5-F1
#
_entry.id   AF-A0A453FNZ5-F1
#
_cell.length_a   1.000
_cell.length_b   1.000
_cell.length_c   1.000
_cell.angle_alpha   90.00
_cell.angle_beta   90.00
_cell.angle_gamma   90.00
#
_symmetry.space_group_name_H-M   'P 1'
#
loop_
_entity.id
_entity.type
_entity.pdbx_description
1 polymer ?
#
loop_
_entity_poly.entity_id
_entity_poly.type
_entity_poly.pdbx_seq_one_letter_code
_entity_poly.pdbx_strand_id
1 'polypeptide(L)' 'SEKYPGEQDYTKYISEHGGSSNAFTSSETTNFYFDVNADNFEEALDRFAQFFIKPLMSQDAVLREIKAVDSG' A
#
# COMPACT_ATOMS: atom_id res chain seq x y z
N SER A 1 -1.18 -7.15 5.10
CA SER A 1 -1.16 -8.53 4.57
C SER A 1 -0.90 -9.52 5.71
N GLU A 2 -1.05 -10.83 5.52
CA GLU A 2 -0.74 -11.80 6.60
C GLU A 2 0.70 -11.66 7.12
N LYS A 3 1.65 -11.33 6.23
CA LYS A 3 3.07 -11.10 6.58
C LYS A 3 3.31 -9.76 7.30
N TYR A 4 2.51 -8.73 6.98
CA TYR A 4 2.57 -7.39 7.57
C TYR A 4 1.15 -6.95 7.97
N PRO A 5 0.67 -7.36 9.14
CA PRO A 5 -0.73 -7.23 9.52
C PRO A 5 -1.13 -5.81 9.93
N GLY A 6 -0.17 -4.93 10.23
CA GLY A 6 -0.45 -3.55 10.56
C GLY A 6 -0.95 -2.79 9.33
N GLU A 7 -2.09 -2.12 9.49
CA GLU A 7 -2.78 -1.42 8.40
C GLU A 7 -1.92 -0.33 7.74
N GLN A 8 -0.99 0.25 8.48
CA GLN A 8 -0.08 1.30 8.02
C GLN A 8 1.37 0.82 7.84
N ASP A 9 1.64 -0.48 7.96
CA ASP A 9 3.02 -1.00 7.96
C ASP A 9 3.79 -0.63 6.70
N TYR A 10 3.12 -0.66 5.54
CA TYR A 10 3.72 -0.27 4.27
C TYR A 10 3.99 1.24 4.19
N THR A 11 2.95 2.07 4.36
CA THR A 11 3.07 3.53 4.23
C THR A 11 4.05 4.11 5.25
N LYS A 12 4.04 3.58 6.48
CA LYS A 12 4.99 3.95 7.53
C LYS A 12 6.41 3.62 7.13
N TYR A 13 6.67 2.38 6.69
CA TYR A 13 8.00 1.95 6.26
C TYR A 13 8.55 2.84 5.14
N ILE A 14 7.74 3.11 4.11
CA ILE A 14 8.15 3.97 3.00
C ILE A 14 8.53 5.38 3.50
N SER A 15 7.70 5.98 4.36
CA SER A 15 7.95 7.33 4.88
C SER A 15 9.18 7.42 5.79
N GLU A 16 9.43 6.40 6.62
CA GLU A 16 10.59 6.35 7.53
C GLU A 16 11.91 6.15 6.78
N HIS A 17 11.86 5.56 5.58
CA HIS A 17 13.02 5.28 4.74
C HIS A 17 13.16 6.23 3.54
N GLY A 18 12.65 7.45 3.68
CA GLY A 18 12.87 8.55 2.75
C GLY A 18 12.15 8.41 1.41
N GLY A 19 11.08 7.62 1.37
CA GLY A 19 10.32 7.32 0.16
C GLY A 19 8.92 7.90 0.15
N SER A 20 8.24 7.71 -0.97
CA SER A 20 6.81 7.98 -1.13
C SER A 20 6.12 6.87 -1.91
N SER A 21 4.79 6.79 -1.82
CA SER A 21 3.99 5.82 -2.56
C SER A 21 2.67 6.42 -2.99
N ASN A 22 2.16 6.00 -4.15
CA ASN A 22 0.86 6.41 -4.63
C ASN A 22 0.27 5.36 -5.58
N ALA A 23 -1.02 5.50 -5.89
CA ALA A 23 -1.72 4.68 -6.86
C ALA A 23 -2.76 5.50 -7.61
N PHE A 24 -3.05 5.09 -8.85
CA PHE A 24 -4.19 5.63 -9.60
C PHE A 24 -4.88 4.54 -10.41
N THR A 25 -6.19 4.70 -10.57
CA THR A 25 -7.04 3.81 -11.35
C THR A 25 -7.56 4.58 -12.56
N SER A 26 -7.34 4.04 -13.75
CA SER A 26 -7.99 4.44 -15.00
C SER A 26 -9.05 3.41 -15.38
N SER A 27 -9.72 3.61 -16.52
CA SER A 27 -10.80 2.73 -16.97
C SER A 27 -10.40 1.25 -17.13
N GLU A 28 -9.15 0.95 -17.48
CA GLU A 28 -8.69 -0.41 -17.79
C GLU A 28 -7.46 -0.84 -16.98
N THR A 29 -6.84 0.08 -16.24
CA THR A 29 -5.60 -0.20 -15.53
C THR A 29 -5.58 0.45 -14.16
N THR A 30 -5.02 -0.28 -13.21
CA THR A 30 -4.66 0.25 -11.89
C THR A 30 -3.15 0.21 -11.77
N ASN A 31 -2.55 1.35 -11.48
CA ASN A 31 -1.11 1.50 -11.35
C ASN A 31 -0.77 1.82 -9.88
N PHE A 32 0.15 1.04 -9.32
CA PHE A 32 0.70 1.24 -7.98
C PHE A 32 2.21 1.47 -8.12
N TYR A 33 2.76 2.47 -7.44
CA TYR A 33 4.18 2.78 -7.48
C TYR A 33 4.69 3.34 -6.16
N PHE A 34 6.01 3.20 -5.96
CA PHE A 34 6.72 3.75 -4.82
C PHE A 34 8.17 4.06 -5.17
N ASP A 35 8.77 4.92 -4.35
CA ASP A 35 10.20 5.16 -4.27
C ASP A 35 10.67 4.98 -2.82
N VAL A 36 11.95 4.66 -2.64
CA VAL A 36 12.59 4.50 -1.33
C VAL A 36 14.11 4.61 -1.48
N ASN A 37 14.82 4.92 -0.40
CA ASN A 37 16.28 4.81 -0.36
C ASN A 37 16.74 3.40 -0.76
N ALA A 38 17.75 3.32 -1.64
CA ALA A 38 18.18 2.08 -2.28
C ALA A 38 18.50 0.94 -1.29
N ASP A 39 19.10 1.27 -0.15
CA ASP A 39 19.45 0.30 0.91
C ASP A 39 18.22 -0.43 1.49
N ASN A 40 17.02 0.12 1.30
CA ASN A 40 15.76 -0.38 1.85
C ASN A 40 14.84 -0.98 0.79
N PHE A 41 15.30 -1.07 -0.46
CA PHE A 41 14.48 -1.47 -1.61
C PHE A 41 13.91 -2.89 -1.47
N GLU A 42 14.71 -3.85 -1.02
CA GLU A 42 14.29 -5.25 -0.95
C GLU A 42 13.10 -5.45 0.00
N GLU A 43 13.17 -4.87 1.21
CA GLU A 43 12.09 -4.95 2.18
C GLU A 43 10.88 -4.10 1.76
N ALA A 44 11.09 -2.93 1.14
CA ALA A 44 9.99 -2.14 0.57
C ALA A 44 9.24 -2.92 -0.51
N LEU A 45 9.97 -3.60 -1.40
CA LEU A 45 9.41 -4.40 -2.48
C LEU A 45 8.66 -5.63 -1.95
N ASP A 46 9.18 -6.30 -0.92
CA ASP A 46 8.47 -7.42 -0.30
C ASP A 46 7.14 -6.98 0.33
N ARG A 47 7.12 -5.84 1.03
CA ARG A 47 5.88 -5.25 1.57
C ARG A 47 4.89 -4.89 0.46
N PHE A 48 5.37 -4.26 -0.61
CA PHE A 48 4.57 -3.91 -1.79
C PHE A 48 3.97 -5.14 -2.48
N ALA A 49 4.76 -6.20 -2.69
CA ALA A 49 4.31 -7.43 -3.35
C ALA A 49 3.13 -8.10 -2.62
N GLN A 50 3.04 -7.93 -1.29
CA GLN A 50 1.95 -8.50 -0.52
C GLN A 50 0.56 -7.94 -0.88
N PHE A 51 0.47 -6.77 -1.53
CA PHE A 51 -0.79 -6.22 -2.03
C PHE A 51 -1.41 -7.15 -3.10
N PHE A 52 -0.57 -7.87 -3.84
CA PHE A 52 -0.98 -8.74 -4.94
C PHE A 52 -0.99 -10.23 -4.58
N ILE A 53 -0.29 -10.62 -3.51
CA ILE A 53 -0.20 -12.01 -3.08
C ILE A 53 -1.38 -12.39 -2.17
N LYS A 54 -1.57 -11.65 -1.07
CA LYS A 54 -2.61 -11.90 -0.05
C LYS A 54 -3.01 -10.62 0.67
N PRO A 55 -3.85 -9.77 0.05
CA PRO A 55 -4.35 -8.57 0.70
C PRO A 55 -5.26 -8.95 1.88
N LEU A 56 -5.07 -8.30 3.03
CA LEU A 56 -6.00 -8.39 4.16
C LEU A 56 -7.17 -7.46 3.84
N MET A 57 -8.14 -7.95 3.08
CA MET A 57 -9.40 -7.26 2.77
C MET A 57 -10.33 -7.26 3.99
N SER A 58 -9.91 -6.67 5.11
CA SER A 58 -10.74 -6.64 6.33
C SER A 58 -12.00 -5.80 6.09
N GLN A 59 -13.14 -6.23 6.65
CA GLN A 59 -14.41 -5.51 6.49
C GLN A 59 -14.32 -4.06 6.98
N ASP A 60 -13.57 -3.80 8.05
CA ASP A 60 -13.37 -2.46 8.59
C ASP A 60 -12.54 -1.56 7.68
N ALA A 61 -11.53 -2.11 6.99
CA ALA A 61 -10.74 -1.36 6.01
C ALA A 61 -11.61 -0.99 4.79
N VAL A 62 -12.42 -1.94 4.30
CA VAL A 62 -13.36 -1.69 3.18
C VAL A 62 -14.36 -0.59 3.52
N LEU A 63 -14.97 -0.62 4.71
CA LEU A 63 -15.96 0.39 5.12
C LEU A 63 -15.35 1.78 5.29
N ARG A 64 -14.08 1.88 5.71
CA ARG A 64 -13.36 3.16 5.79
C ARG A 64 -13.02 3.69 4.41
N GLU A 65 -12.55 2.83 3.51
CA GLU A 65 -12.20 3.22 2.14
C GLU A 65 -13.42 3.73 1.36
N ILE A 66 -14.59 3.08 1.52
CA ILE A 66 -15.85 3.56 0.92
C ILE A 66 -16.15 5.00 1.36
N LYS A 67 -15.95 5.34 2.64
CA LYS A 67 -16.16 6.70 3.14
C LYS A 67 -15.13 7.69 2.60
N ALA A 68 -13.88 7.26 2.43
CA ALA A 68 -12.82 8.10 1.89
C ALA A 68 -13.08 8.45 0.42
N VAL A 69 -13.60 7.50 -0.38
CA VAL A 69 -13.98 7.71 -1.78
C VAL A 69 -15.24 8.58 -1.91
N ASP A 70 -16.26 8.36 -1.09
CA ASP A 70 -17.54 9.11 -1.14
C ASP A 70 -17.39 10.58 -0.70
N SER A 71 -16.31 10.90 0.01
CA SER A 71 -16.01 12.26 0.48
C SER A 71 -15.13 13.07 -0.49
N GLY A 72 -14.82 12.53 -1.68
CA GLY A 72 -13.95 13.12 -2.71
C GLY A 72 -14.69 13.91 -3.78
#